data_AF-A0A956MMQ1-F1
#
_entry.id   AF-A0A956MMQ1-F1
#
_cell.length_a   1.000
_cell.length_b   1.000
_cell.length_c   1.000
_cell.angle_alpha   90.00
_cell.angle_beta   90.00
_cell.angle_gamma   90.00
#
_symmetry.space_group_name_H-M   'P 1'
#
loop_
_entity.id
_entity.type
_entity.pdbx_description
1 polymer ?
#
loop_
_entity_poly.entity_id
_entity_poly.type
_entity_poly.pdbx_seq_one_letter_code
_entity_poly.pdbx_strand_id
1 'polypeptide(L)'
;LMMHNDADGAVPWYQGIEMFSAMRRLQKPVWMLNYNGEAHGLRQDQNRKDWALRMQQFFDHYLKGAPAPVWMEEGVPAILKGQTLGTEVKVRGVS
;
A
#
# COMPACT_ATOMS: atom_id res chain seq x y z
N LEU A 1 -1.41 -7.13 2.35
CA LEU A 1 -1.65 -5.87 1.61
C LEU A 1 -3.14 -5.76 1.31
N MET A 2 -3.76 -4.60 1.51
CA MET A 2 -5.18 -4.35 1.20
C MET A 2 -5.29 -3.09 0.34
N MET A 3 -6.22 -3.09 -0.63
CA MET A 3 -6.59 -1.91 -1.41
C MET A 3 -8.05 -1.60 -1.12
N HIS A 4 -8.34 -0.35 -0.75
CA HIS A 4 -9.70 0.10 -0.52
C HIS A 4 -9.83 1.59 -0.82
N ASN A 5 -10.69 1.93 -1.78
CA ASN A 5 -10.84 3.30 -2.28
C ASN A 5 -11.99 4.02 -1.57
N ASP A 6 -11.87 5.34 -1.42
CA ASP A 6 -12.83 6.16 -0.67
C ASP A 6 -14.14 6.45 -1.42
N ALA A 7 -14.17 6.33 -2.75
CA ALA A 7 -15.37 6.46 -3.58
C ALA A 7 -15.91 5.11 -4.07
N ASP A 8 -15.53 4.00 -3.42
CA ASP A 8 -16.08 2.68 -3.70
C ASP A 8 -17.54 2.56 -3.22
N GLY A 9 -18.48 2.54 -4.18
CA GLY A 9 -19.90 2.35 -3.92
C GLY A 9 -20.35 0.88 -3.81
N ALA A 10 -19.47 -0.09 -4.06
CA ALA A 10 -19.78 -1.51 -4.02
C ALA A 10 -19.32 -2.19 -2.71
N VAL A 11 -18.20 -1.75 -2.14
CA VAL A 11 -17.70 -2.24 -0.84
C VAL A 11 -17.39 -1.06 0.07
N PRO A 12 -18.15 -0.84 1.17
CA PRO A 12 -17.98 0.32 2.03
C PRO A 12 -16.57 0.43 2.62
N TRP A 13 -15.98 1.63 2.55
CA TRP A 13 -14.62 1.93 3.03
C TRP A 13 -14.37 1.50 4.49
N TYR A 14 -15.39 1.57 5.34
CA TYR A 14 -15.32 1.21 6.75
C TYR A 14 -14.91 -0.25 7.02
N GLN A 15 -15.28 -1.20 6.16
CA GLN A 15 -14.92 -2.62 6.35
C GLN A 15 -13.41 -2.84 6.30
N GLY A 16 -12.70 -2.11 5.41
CA GLY A 16 -11.25 -2.15 5.34
C GLY A 16 -10.59 -1.57 6.60
N ILE A 17 -11.18 -0.52 7.19
CA ILE A 17 -10.65 0.16 8.38
C ILE A 17 -10.72 -0.76 9.61
N GLU A 18 -11.81 -1.51 9.76
CA GLU A 18 -11.99 -2.45 10.86
C GLU A 18 -10.92 -3.55 10.84
N MET A 19 -10.73 -4.20 9.67
CA MET A 19 -9.69 -5.22 9.50
C MET A 19 -8.28 -4.64 9.71
N PHE A 20 -7.99 -3.46 9.14
CA PHE A 20 -6.70 -2.80 9.34
C PHE A 20 -6.43 -2.51 10.81
N SER A 21 -7.42 -1.97 11.52
CA SER A 21 -7.32 -1.62 12.94
C SER A 21 -7.14 -2.87 13.81
N ALA A 22 -7.86 -3.95 13.52
CA ALA A 22 -7.70 -5.23 14.21
C ALA A 22 -6.29 -5.80 14.03
N MET A 23 -5.78 -5.81 12.79
CA MET A 23 -4.42 -6.29 12.49
C MET A 23 -3.34 -5.43 13.17
N ARG A 24 -3.51 -4.11 13.21
CA ARG A 24 -2.61 -3.20 13.93
C ARG A 24 -2.63 -3.46 15.44
N ARG A 25 -3.80 -3.68 16.05
CA ARG A 25 -3.93 -4.06 17.47
C ARG A 25 -3.23 -5.39 17.78
N LEU A 26 -3.28 -6.33 16.84
CA LEU A 26 -2.58 -7.63 16.94
C LEU A 26 -1.08 -7.54 16.59
N GLN A 27 -0.54 -6.35 16.36
CA GLN A 27 0.85 -6.11 15.97
C GLN A 27 1.26 -6.90 14.71
N LYS A 28 0.29 -7.17 13.81
CA LYS A 28 0.56 -7.84 12.55
C LYS A 28 0.91 -6.81 11.46
N PRO A 29 1.91 -7.09 10.61
CA PRO A 29 2.19 -6.24 9.46
C PRO A 29 0.94 -6.12 8.56
N VAL A 30 0.50 -4.89 8.31
CA VAL A 30 -0.69 -4.60 7.52
C VAL A 30 -0.57 -3.24 6.83
N TRP A 31 -1.03 -3.18 5.59
CA TRP A 31 -0.99 -2.00 4.75
C TRP A 31 -2.35 -1.81 4.08
N MET A 32 -2.84 -0.57 4.07
CA MET A 32 -4.04 -0.15 3.37
C MET A 32 -3.65 0.90 2.34
N LEU A 33 -3.92 0.62 1.07
CA LEU A 33 -3.80 1.58 -0.01
C LEU A 33 -5.17 2.20 -0.28
N ASN A 34 -5.22 3.52 -0.28
CA ASN A 34 -6.41 4.29 -0.61
C ASN A 34 -6.07 5.33 -1.70
N TYR A 35 -6.64 5.11 -2.88
CA TYR A 35 -6.56 6.03 -4.01
C TYR A 35 -7.80 6.93 -4.00
N ASN A 36 -7.61 8.18 -3.59
CA ASN A 36 -8.72 9.13 -3.45
C ASN A 36 -9.42 9.39 -4.79
N GLY A 37 -10.75 9.34 -4.78
CA GLY A 37 -11.60 9.59 -5.94
C GLY A 37 -11.71 8.43 -6.93
N GLU A 38 -11.08 7.28 -6.65
CA GLU A 38 -11.27 6.05 -7.42
C GLU A 38 -12.50 5.27 -6.92
N ALA A 39 -13.23 4.66 -7.85
CA ALA A 39 -14.37 3.79 -7.54
C ALA A 39 -13.89 2.37 -7.20
N HIS A 40 -14.77 1.37 -7.32
CA HIS A 40 -14.46 -0.04 -7.05
C HIS A 40 -13.24 -0.59 -7.84
N GLY A 41 -12.99 -0.04 -9.02
CA GLY A 41 -11.79 -0.31 -9.81
C GLY A 41 -10.98 0.96 -10.04
N LEU A 42 -9.66 0.80 -10.21
CA LEU A 42 -8.77 1.89 -10.58
C LEU A 42 -9.00 2.28 -12.04
N ARG A 43 -9.35 3.54 -12.29
CA ARG A 43 -9.59 4.11 -13.62
C ARG A 43 -8.39 4.90 -14.12
N GLN A 44 -7.70 5.62 -13.25
CA GLN A 44 -6.53 6.39 -13.63
C GLN A 44 -5.33 5.47 -13.83
N ASP A 45 -4.65 5.62 -14.95
CA ASP A 45 -3.49 4.79 -15.29
C ASP A 45 -2.33 4.96 -14.30
N GLN A 46 -2.20 6.12 -13.68
CA GLN A 46 -1.25 6.35 -12.59
C GLN A 46 -1.54 5.39 -11.42
N ASN A 47 -2.79 5.33 -10.96
CA ASN A 47 -3.19 4.53 -9.81
C ASN A 47 -3.01 3.04 -10.12
N ARG A 48 -3.32 2.62 -11.36
CA ARG A 48 -3.09 1.25 -11.83
C ARG A 48 -1.62 0.85 -11.78
N LYS A 49 -0.72 1.74 -12.22
CA LYS A 49 0.73 1.51 -12.20
C LYS A 49 1.27 1.44 -10.77
N ASP A 50 0.88 2.35 -9.89
CA ASP A 50 1.27 2.32 -8.47
C ASP A 50 0.78 1.02 -7.80
N TRP A 51 -0.47 0.62 -8.04
CA TRP A 51 -1.01 -0.63 -7.51
C TRP A 51 -0.24 -1.86 -8.00
N ALA A 52 0.00 -1.96 -9.31
CA ALA A 52 0.76 -3.06 -9.88
C ALA A 52 2.17 -3.14 -9.30
N LEU A 53 2.84 -1.99 -9.14
CA LEU A 53 4.19 -1.91 -8.57
C LEU A 53 4.20 -2.36 -7.10
N ARG A 54 3.27 -1.87 -6.27
CA ARG A 54 3.19 -2.27 -4.86
C ARG A 54 2.86 -3.75 -4.69
N MET A 55 1.98 -4.29 -5.53
CA MET A 55 1.70 -5.73 -5.56
C MET A 55 2.94 -6.54 -5.93
N GLN A 56 3.66 -6.13 -6.97
CA GLN A 56 4.91 -6.78 -7.37
C GLN A 56 5.94 -6.77 -6.23
N GLN A 57 6.18 -5.59 -5.62
CA GLN A 57 7.12 -5.45 -4.52
C GLN A 57 6.73 -6.27 -3.30
N PHE A 58 5.42 -6.36 -2.98
CA PHE A 58 4.92 -7.17 -1.88
C PHE A 58 5.27 -8.64 -2.08
N PHE A 59 5.03 -9.18 -3.27
CA PHE A 59 5.40 -10.55 -3.58
C PHE A 59 6.91 -10.76 -3.69
N ASP A 60 7.66 -9.80 -4.23
CA ASP A 60 9.11 -9.91 -4.29
C ASP A 60 9.73 -10.00 -2.89
N HIS A 61 9.23 -9.20 -1.94
CA HIS A 61 9.70 -9.26 -0.55
C HIS A 61 9.36 -10.60 0.11
N TYR A 62 8.08 -11.01 0.07
CA TYR A 62 7.63 -12.18 0.81
C TYR A 62 7.93 -13.53 0.15
N LEU A 63 8.01 -13.57 -1.19
CA LEU A 63 8.16 -14.81 -1.95
C LEU A 63 9.54 -14.98 -2.60
N LYS A 64 10.27 -13.89 -2.83
CA LYS A 64 11.59 -13.93 -3.48
C LYS A 64 12.74 -13.45 -2.60
N GLY A 65 12.46 -13.02 -1.36
CA GLY A 65 13.47 -12.53 -0.44
C GLY A 65 14.10 -11.19 -0.85
N ALA A 66 13.43 -10.41 -1.70
CA ALA A 66 13.88 -9.07 -2.02
C ALA A 66 13.81 -8.15 -0.78
N PRO A 67 14.65 -7.10 -0.67
CA PRO A 67 14.54 -6.16 0.42
C PRO A 67 13.18 -5.42 0.38
N ALA A 68 12.64 -5.10 1.55
CA ALA A 68 11.38 -4.36 1.63
C ALA A 68 11.57 -2.92 1.13
N PRO A 69 10.62 -2.37 0.34
CA PRO A 69 10.62 -0.96 -0.02
C PRO A 69 10.18 -0.08 1.16
N VAL A 70 10.50 1.22 1.07
CA VAL A 70 10.24 2.20 2.15
C VAL A 70 8.78 2.21 2.59
N TRP A 71 7.83 2.15 1.65
CA TRP A 71 6.40 2.16 1.99
C TRP A 71 5.96 0.95 2.82
N MET A 72 6.69 -0.17 2.78
CA MET A 72 6.39 -1.33 3.62
C MET A 72 6.92 -1.16 5.04
N GLU A 73 8.14 -0.66 5.19
CA GLU A 73 8.80 -0.52 6.49
C GLU A 73 8.31 0.70 7.28
N GLU A 74 8.25 1.85 6.61
CA GLU A 74 8.04 3.16 7.24
C GLU A 74 6.66 3.75 6.91
N GLY A 75 6.04 3.24 5.84
CA GLY A 75 4.85 3.86 5.26
C GLY A 75 5.19 5.15 4.52
N VAL A 76 4.16 5.81 3.99
CA VAL A 76 4.28 7.16 3.41
C VAL A 76 3.45 8.11 4.27
N PRO A 77 4.07 9.08 4.96
CA PRO A 77 3.34 10.09 5.74
C PRO A 77 2.27 10.78 4.89
N ALA A 78 1.09 11.02 5.46
CA ALA A 78 -0.02 11.66 4.73
C ALA A 78 0.35 13.05 4.16
N ILE A 79 1.24 13.78 4.83
CA ILE A 79 1.77 15.08 4.38
C ILE A 79 2.64 14.99 3.12
N LEU A 80 3.20 13.81 2.83
CA LEU A 80 4.02 13.53 1.65
C LEU A 80 3.22 12.87 0.52
N LYS A 81 1.91 12.68 0.70
CA LYS A 81 1.02 12.08 -0.29
C LYS A 81 1.04 12.92 -1.58
N GLY A 82 1.28 12.26 -2.71
CA GLY A 82 1.41 12.89 -4.02
C GLY A 82 2.80 13.49 -4.31
N GLN A 83 3.70 13.55 -3.32
CA GLN A 83 5.09 13.98 -3.50
C GLN A 83 6.03 12.78 -3.66
N THR A 84 5.79 11.70 -2.92
CA THR A 84 6.51 10.43 -3.06
C THR A 84 5.58 9.24 -2.88
N LEU A 85 5.91 8.14 -3.55
CA LEU A 85 5.24 6.84 -3.41
C LEU A 85 5.97 5.92 -2.43
N GLY A 86 7.20 6.24 -2.02
CA GLY A 86 8.03 5.41 -1.13
C GLY A 86 8.38 4.04 -1.73
N THR A 87 8.42 3.94 -3.07
CA THR A 87 8.62 2.69 -3.81
C THR A 87 10.09 2.31 -3.94
N GLU A 88 11.00 3.17 -3.52
CA GLU A 88 12.42 2.89 -3.46
C GLU A 88 12.72 1.74 -2.49
N VAL A 89 13.64 0.87 -2.91
CA VAL A 89 14.15 -0.24 -2.10
C VAL A 89 15.41 0.25 -1.42
N LYS A 90 15.45 0.20 -0.08
CA LYS A 90 16.68 0.51 0.67
C LYS A 90 17.68 -0.62 0.42
N VAL A 91 18.57 -0.43 -0.55
CA VAL A 91 19.74 -1.29 -0.69
C VAL A 91 20.60 -0.99 0.53
N ARG A 92 20.60 -1.89 1.52
CA ARG A 92 21.59 -1.82 2.60
C ARG A 92 22.95 -1.93 1.93
N GLY A 93 23.68 -0.81 1.87
CA GLY A 93 25.05 -0.78 1.41
C GLY A 93 25.83 -1.83 2.18
N VAL A 94 26.49 -2.72 1.45
CA VAL A 94 27.48 -3.63 2.01
C VAL A 94 28.60 -2.75 2.55
N SER A 95 28.71 -2.66 3.86
CA SER A 95 29.91 -2.16 4.57
C SER A 95 30.95 -3.27 4.66
#